data_AF-A0A538CCT9-F1
#
_entry.id   AF-A0A538CCT9-F1
#
_cell.length_a   1.000
_cell.length_b   1.000
_cell.length_c   1.000
_cell.angle_alpha   90.00
_cell.angle_beta   90.00
_cell.angle_gamma   90.00
#
_symmetry.space_group_name_H-M   'P 1'
#
loop_
_entity.id
_entity.type
_entity.pdbx_description
1 polymer ?
#
loop_
_entity_poly.entity_id
_entity_poly.type
_entity_poly.pdbx_seq_one_letter_code
_entity_poly.pdbx_strand_id
1 'polypeptide(L)' 'MGAIRSQADHGSLALVGHEPNLSELASFLLTGDERRLLLEMKKGGVACLALPDGVAGGKGVLRWVATPKMLRAMATEG' A
#
# COMPACT_ATOMS: atom_id res chain seq x y z
N MET A 1 -10.90 9.26 -0.41
CA MET A 1 -9.75 10.03 -0.95
C MET A 1 -9.47 11.37 -0.26
N GLY A 2 -10.44 12.04 0.40
CA GLY A 2 -10.19 13.32 1.08
C GLY A 2 -9.18 13.26 2.26
N ALA A 3 -9.21 12.18 3.05
CA ALA A 3 -8.33 12.03 4.23
C ALA A 3 -6.84 11.82 3.90
N ILE A 4 -6.51 11.32 2.70
CA ILE A 4 -5.11 11.16 2.27
C ILE A 4 -4.54 12.52 1.85
N ARG A 5 -5.34 13.37 1.20
CA ARG A 5 -4.91 14.71 0.75
C ARG A 5 -4.65 15.67 1.90
N SER A 6 -5.33 15.51 3.04
CA SER A 6 -5.10 16.35 4.23
C SER A 6 -3.79 16.04 4.97
N GLN A 7 -3.07 14.98 4.58
CA GLN A 7 -1.78 14.56 5.15
C GLN A 7 -0.63 14.73 4.14
N ALA A 8 -0.81 15.57 3.11
CA ALA A 8 0.13 15.72 2.00
C ALA A 8 1.49 16.35 2.40
N ASP A 9 1.59 16.92 3.60
CA ASP A 9 2.81 17.45 4.21
C ASP A 9 3.72 16.36 4.82
N HIS A 10 3.21 15.13 5.01
CA HIS A 10 3.98 14.03 5.54
C HIS A 10 4.71 13.28 4.40
N GLY A 11 6.03 13.07 4.55
CA GLY A 11 6.84 12.34 3.57
C GLY A 11 6.48 10.84 3.44
N SER A 12 5.73 10.30 4.39
CA SER A 12 5.28 8.91 4.43
C SER A 12 3.91 8.81 5.13
N LEU A 13 3.00 7.98 4.62
CA LEU A 13 1.71 7.71 5.24
C LEU A 13 1.47 6.20 5.36
N ALA A 14 1.11 5.75 6.56
CA ALA A 14 0.66 4.38 6.80
C ALA A 14 -0.88 4.33 6.77
N LEU A 15 -1.44 3.50 5.89
CA LEU A 15 -2.88 3.26 5.81
C LEU A 15 -3.19 1.89 6.44
N VAL A 16 -4.14 1.86 7.37
CA VAL A 16 -4.59 0.65 8.06
C VAL A 16 -6.09 0.48 7.84
N GLY A 17 -6.51 -0.71 7.43
CA GLY A 17 -7.89 -0.97 7.07
C GLY A 17 -8.14 -2.45 6.80
N HIS A 18 -9.22 -2.73 6.09
CA HIS A 18 -9.69 -4.08 5.79
C HIS A 18 -9.67 -4.37 4.28
N GLU A 19 -9.62 -5.65 3.95
CA GLU A 19 -9.92 -6.13 2.60
C GLU A 19 -11.44 -6.05 2.31
N PRO A 20 -11.84 -5.79 1.05
CA PRO A 20 -11.00 -5.66 -0.15
C PRO A 20 -10.39 -4.26 -0.36
N ASN A 21 -10.79 -3.27 0.46
CA ASN A 21 -10.49 -1.86 0.19
C ASN A 21 -8.98 -1.55 0.06
N LEU A 22 -8.11 -2.21 0.82
CA LEU A 22 -6.67 -2.00 0.72
C LEU A 22 -6.07 -2.56 -0.58
N SER A 23 -6.46 -3.77 -0.98
CA SER A 23 -5.99 -4.36 -2.25
C SER A 23 -6.55 -3.62 -3.46
N GLU A 24 -7.82 -3.18 -3.42
CA GLU A 24 -8.42 -2.37 -4.47
C GLU A 24 -7.74 -1.00 -4.60
N LEU A 25 -7.45 -0.33 -3.47
CA LEU A 25 -6.70 0.93 -3.47
C LEU A 25 -5.30 0.73 -4.04
N ALA A 26 -4.60 -0.34 -3.64
CA ALA A 26 -3.28 -0.64 -4.18
C ALA A 26 -3.34 -0.90 -5.69
N SER A 27 -4.32 -1.68 -6.17
CA SER A 27 -4.55 -1.91 -7.59
C SER A 27 -4.78 -0.61 -8.36
N PHE A 28 -5.64 0.26 -7.82
CA PHE A 28 -5.91 1.56 -8.42
C PHE A 28 -4.65 2.43 -8.51
N LEU A 29 -3.90 2.56 -7.41
CA LEU A 29 -2.68 3.36 -7.39
C LEU A 29 -1.61 2.82 -8.34
N LEU A 30 -1.51 1.49 -8.48
CA LEU A 30 -0.50 0.85 -9.32
C LEU A 30 -0.89 0.77 -10.80
N THR A 31 -2.18 0.66 -11.11
CA THR A 31 -2.63 0.32 -12.47
C THR A 31 -3.69 1.24 -13.05
N GLY A 32 -4.28 2.12 -12.24
CA GLY A 32 -5.39 3.02 -12.62
C GLY A 32 -6.76 2.36 -12.54
N ASP A 33 -6.82 1.09 -12.13
CA ASP A 33 -8.04 0.28 -12.07
C ASP A 33 -8.04 -0.54 -10.77
N GLU A 34 -9.14 -0.54 -10.03
CA GLU A 34 -9.26 -1.18 -8.71
C GLU A 34 -9.19 -2.72 -8.77
N ARG A 35 -9.36 -3.33 -9.95
CA ARG A 35 -9.49 -4.79 -10.12
C ARG A 35 -8.50 -5.39 -11.10
N ARG A 36 -7.69 -4.58 -11.78
CA ARG A 36 -6.68 -5.05 -12.75
C ARG A 36 -5.53 -5.80 -12.09
N LEU A 37 -5.15 -5.46 -10.86
CA LEU A 37 -4.12 -6.14 -10.09
C LEU A 37 -4.73 -6.82 -8.86
N LEU A 38 -4.53 -8.13 -8.75
CA LEU A 38 -4.91 -8.89 -7.57
C LEU A 38 -3.74 -8.94 -6.59
N LEU A 39 -3.71 -8.00 -5.65
CA LEU A 39 -2.72 -7.98 -4.57
C LEU A 39 -3.26 -8.68 -3.33
N GLU A 40 -2.82 -9.90 -3.08
CA GLU A 40 -3.22 -10.63 -1.87
C GLU A 40 -2.51 -10.09 -0.62
N MET A 41 -3.28 -9.45 0.26
CA MET A 41 -2.79 -9.00 1.57
C MET A 41 -3.30 -9.89 2.70
N LYS A 42 -2.38 -10.57 3.39
CA LYS A 42 -2.71 -11.32 4.61
C LYS A 42 -3.01 -10.35 5.76
N LYS A 43 -3.85 -10.74 6.73
CA LYS A 43 -4.05 -9.96 7.98
C LYS A 43 -2.70 -9.68 8.64
N GLY A 44 -2.40 -8.40 8.89
CA GLY A 44 -1.11 -7.95 9.44
C GLY A 44 0.04 -7.91 8.41
N GLY A 45 -0.25 -8.12 7.12
CA GLY A 45 0.69 -7.88 6.03
C GLY A 45 0.74 -6.41 5.65
N VAL A 46 1.82 -6.02 4.98
CA VAL A 46 2.07 -4.62 4.58
C VAL A 46 2.55 -4.58 3.14
N ALA A 47 2.06 -3.61 2.37
CA ALA A 47 2.59 -3.24 1.08
C ALA A 47 3.09 -1.79 1.13
N CYS A 48 4.26 -1.54 0.54
CA CYS A 48 4.81 -0.19 0.42
C CYS A 48 4.78 0.26 -1.02
N LEU A 49 4.12 1.38 -1.26
CA LEU A 49 4.02 2.01 -2.56
C LEU A 49 4.74 3.36 -2.50
N ALA A 50 5.54 3.65 -3.53
CA ALA A 50 6.05 4.98 -3.78
C ALA A 50 5.11 5.71 -4.75
N LEU A 51 4.85 6.99 -4.49
CA LEU A 51 3.98 7.85 -5.28
C LEU A 51 4.77 9.09 -5.76
N PRO A 52 5.75 8.93 -6.66
CA PRO A 52 6.66 10.02 -7.05
C PRO A 52 5.93 11.18 -7.76
N ASP A 53 4.86 10.86 -8.49
CA ASP A 53 4.02 11.81 -9.22
C ASP A 53 2.76 12.22 -8.42
N GLY A 54 2.77 11.97 -7.10
CA GLY A 54 1.64 12.23 -6.21
C GLY A 54 0.57 11.14 -6.22
N VAL A 55 -0.52 11.39 -5.50
CA VAL A 55 -1.62 10.42 -5.29
C VAL A 55 -2.56 10.43 -6.51
N ALA A 56 -2.22 9.63 -7.52
CA ALA A 56 -3.00 9.43 -8.73
C ALA A 56 -3.04 7.94 -9.14
N GLY A 57 -4.11 7.53 -9.81
CA GLY A 57 -4.26 6.16 -10.30
C GLY A 57 -3.23 5.83 -11.38
N GLY A 58 -2.64 4.62 -11.30
CA GLY A 58 -1.68 4.10 -12.29
C GLY A 58 -0.31 4.77 -12.28
N LYS A 59 0.02 5.54 -11.23
CA LYS A 59 1.29 6.26 -11.08
C LYS A 59 2.14 5.76 -9.92
N GLY A 60 1.61 4.83 -9.12
CA GLY A 60 2.33 4.23 -8.03
C GLY A 60 3.34 3.18 -8.47
N VAL A 61 4.38 3.02 -7.67
CA VAL A 61 5.39 1.97 -7.82
C VAL A 61 5.34 1.07 -6.59
N LEU A 62 5.12 -0.23 -6.78
CA LEU A 62 5.20 -1.20 -5.70
C LEU A 62 6.66 -1.41 -5.32
N ARG A 63 7.04 -1.01 -4.10
CA ARG A 63 8.41 -1.15 -3.60
C ARG A 63 8.66 -2.52 -3.00
N TRP A 64 7.72 -2.98 -2.18
CA TRP A 64 7.77 -4.29 -1.55
C TRP A 64 6.41 -4.68 -0.97
N VAL A 65 6.26 -5.99 -0.74
CA VAL A 65 5.14 -6.58 0.00
C VAL A 65 5.73 -7.53 1.03
N ALA A 66 5.24 -7.45 2.26
CA ALA A 66 5.71 -8.28 3.36
C ALA A 66 4.52 -8.95 4.05
N THR A 67 4.60 -10.27 4.19
CA THR A 67 3.63 -11.04 5.00
C THR A 67 3.97 -10.94 6.49
N PRO A 68 3.03 -11.22 7.40
CA PRO A 68 3.33 -11.26 8.84
C PRO A 68 4.49 -12.20 9.21
N LYS A 69 4.65 -13.31 8.47
CA LYS A 69 5.74 -14.27 8.68
C LYS A 69 7.10 -13.65 8.33
N MET A 70 7.18 -12.92 7.21
CA MET A 70 8.41 -12.23 6.80
C MET A 70 8.80 -11.16 7.81
N LEU A 71 7.83 -10.34 8.25
CA LEU A 71 8.09 -9.28 9.23
C LEU A 71 8.58 -9.83 10.57
N ARG A 72 8.00 -10.94 11.07
CA ARG A 72 8.48 -11.59 12.29
C ARG A 72 9.90 -12.15 12.16
N ALA A 73 10.27 -12.67 10.98
CA ALA A 73 11.62 -13.16 10.74
C ALA A 73 12.65 -12.02 10.73
N MET A 74 12.28 -10.84 10.23
CA MET A 74 13.14 -9.65 10.24
C MET A 74 13.26 -9.02 11.62
N ALA A 75 12.22 -9.10 12.46
CA ALA A 75 12.23 -8.52 13.80
C ALA A 75 13.24 -9.19 14.77
N THR A 76 13.72 -10.39 14.43
CA THR A 76 14.71 -11.16 15.20
C THR A 76 16.16 -10.78 14.91
N GLU A 77 16.43 -9.87 13.97
CA GLU A 77 17.78 -9.38 13.64
C GLU A 77 18.11 -8.03 14.32
N GLY A 78 17.48 -7.72 15.45
CA GLY A 78 17.69 -6.50 16.24
C GLY A 78 18.49 -6.73 17.51
#